data_AF-A0A8T5M7S6-F1
#
_entry.id   AF-A0A8T5M7S6-F1
#
_cell.length_a   1.000
_cell.length_b   1.000
_cell.length_c   1.000
_cell.angle_alpha   90.00
_cell.angle_beta   90.00
_cell.angle_gamma   90.00
#
_symmetry.space_group_name_H-M   'P 1'
#
loop_
_entity.id
_entity.type
_entity.pdbx_description
1 polymer ?
#
loop_
_entity_poly.entity_id
_entity_poly.type
_entity_poly.pdbx_seq_one_letter_code
_entity_poly.pdbx_strand_id
1 'polypeptide(L)'
;MVKKIKHDAYVKDLCEKIKPHYDFLSTNVCLFYNKKSRRKRRIIAEIDVLAVKKNNIDVYEVKCSNRLTKAKKQLKRIKRLMPHVDNIFFFCGDSGLLYDLTEEDLEPSQPPLLLVPSSPSIQTHKII
;
A
#
# COMPACT_ATOMS: atom_id res chain seq x y z
N MET A 1 -17.82 -15.50 12.38
CA MET A 1 -16.55 -14.81 12.74
C MET A 1 -15.44 -15.85 12.87
N VAL A 2 -14.70 -16.16 11.79
CA VAL A 2 -13.66 -17.25 11.83
C VAL A 2 -12.38 -16.87 11.04
N LYS A 3 -12.31 -15.68 10.41
CA LYS A 3 -11.22 -15.32 9.48
C LYS A 3 -9.98 -14.67 10.10
N LYS A 4 -9.94 -14.42 11.41
CA LYS A 4 -8.81 -13.75 12.08
C LYS A 4 -7.66 -14.69 12.42
N ILE A 5 -7.95 -15.90 12.90
CA ILE A 5 -6.92 -16.87 13.36
C ILE A 5 -5.85 -17.14 12.29
N LYS A 6 -6.25 -17.31 11.02
CA LYS A 6 -5.30 -17.59 9.92
C LYS A 6 -4.45 -16.36 9.55
N HIS A 7 -5.05 -15.16 9.53
CA HIS A 7 -4.32 -13.93 9.23
C HIS A 7 -3.35 -13.60 10.38
N ASP A 8 -3.80 -13.71 11.62
CA ASP A 8 -2.98 -13.48 12.81
C ASP A 8 -1.77 -14.42 12.85
N ALA A 9 -1.94 -15.69 12.45
CA ALA A 9 -0.84 -16.64 12.31
C ALA A 9 0.19 -16.16 11.25
N TYR A 10 -0.26 -15.70 10.09
CA TYR A 10 0.65 -15.17 9.07
C TYR A 10 1.36 -13.89 9.48
N VAL A 11 0.70 -13.00 10.23
CA VAL A 11 1.33 -11.82 10.81
C VAL A 11 2.43 -12.25 11.80
N LYS A 12 2.14 -13.23 12.66
CA LYS A 12 3.13 -13.76 13.60
C LYS A 12 4.33 -14.38 12.89
N ASP A 13 4.08 -15.24 11.90
CA ASP A 13 5.14 -15.90 11.12
C ASP A 13 6.02 -14.88 10.40
N LEU A 14 5.42 -13.83 9.82
CA LEU A 14 6.18 -12.74 9.19
C LEU A 14 7.04 -12.01 10.23
N CYS A 15 6.47 -11.65 11.37
CA CYS A 15 7.19 -10.98 12.45
C CYS A 15 8.40 -11.79 12.91
N GLU A 16 8.25 -13.11 13.12
CA GLU A 16 9.36 -13.98 13.51
C GLU A 16 10.50 -13.98 12.48
N LYS A 17 10.17 -13.99 11.18
CA LYS A 17 11.16 -13.94 10.10
C LYS A 17 11.91 -12.62 10.01
N ILE A 18 11.22 -11.49 10.18
CA ILE A 18 11.85 -10.17 10.00
C ILE A 18 12.47 -9.60 11.28
N LYS A 19 12.07 -10.09 12.46
CA LYS A 19 12.53 -9.62 13.77
C LYS A 19 14.06 -9.47 13.89
N PRO A 20 14.91 -10.37 13.36
CA PRO A 20 16.37 -10.21 13.45
C PRO A 20 16.92 -8.98 12.70
N HIS A 21 16.15 -8.37 11.81
CA HIS A 21 16.61 -7.28 10.93
C HIS A 21 16.19 -5.88 11.39
N TYR A 22 15.30 -5.79 12.37
CA TYR A 22 14.69 -4.55 12.84
C TYR A 22 14.89 -4.36 14.34
N ASP A 23 14.98 -3.10 14.76
CA ASP A 23 15.13 -2.74 16.18
C ASP A 23 13.78 -2.84 16.90
N PHE A 24 12.68 -2.56 16.18
CA PHE A 24 11.33 -2.55 16.72
C PHE A 24 10.30 -3.05 15.69
N LEU A 25 9.32 -3.82 16.16
CA LEU A 25 8.16 -4.27 15.40
C LEU A 25 6.87 -3.94 16.17
N SER A 26 5.85 -3.46 15.48
CA SER A 26 4.51 -3.27 16.01
C SER A 26 3.48 -3.81 15.03
N THR A 27 2.48 -4.53 15.55
CA THR A 27 1.40 -5.11 14.75
C THR A 27 0.08 -4.37 14.95
N ASN A 28 -0.83 -4.43 13.98
CA ASN A 28 -2.20 -3.87 14.07
C ASN A 28 -2.21 -2.36 14.40
N VAL A 29 -1.34 -1.59 13.76
CA VAL A 29 -1.17 -0.15 14.03
C VAL A 29 -2.30 0.63 13.36
N CYS A 30 -3.15 1.25 14.17
CA CYS A 30 -4.25 2.08 13.68
C CYS A 30 -3.81 3.53 13.42
N LEU A 31 -4.12 4.03 12.22
CA LEU A 31 -4.00 5.45 11.87
C LEU A 31 -5.34 6.16 12.05
N PHE A 32 -5.35 7.25 12.81
CA PHE A 32 -6.57 7.96 13.19
C PHE A 32 -6.68 9.33 12.52
N TYR A 33 -7.93 9.77 12.31
CA TYR A 33 -8.20 11.14 11.87
C TYR A 33 -7.97 12.13 12.99
N ASN A 34 -7.02 13.03 12.80
CA ASN A 34 -6.70 14.07 13.77
C ASN A 34 -7.45 15.37 13.41
N LYS A 35 -8.73 15.47 13.79
CA LYS A 35 -9.37 16.79 13.94
C LYS A 35 -9.26 17.19 15.40
N LYS A 36 -8.87 18.43 15.68
CA LYS A 36 -8.85 19.09 17.01
C LYS A 36 -10.18 19.03 17.80
N SER A 37 -11.23 18.41 17.26
CA SER A 37 -12.56 18.33 17.87
C SER A 37 -12.65 17.10 18.77
N ARG A 38 -13.19 17.27 19.99
CA ARG A 38 -13.41 16.24 21.04
C ARG A 38 -14.32 15.05 20.63
N ARG A 39 -14.65 14.88 19.34
CA ARG A 39 -15.48 13.77 18.85
C ARG A 39 -14.62 12.64 18.27
N LYS A 40 -14.77 11.45 18.87
CA LYS A 40 -14.35 10.10 18.47
C LYS A 40 -13.26 10.01 17.38
N ARG A 41 -12.04 9.61 17.79
CA ARG A 41 -10.94 9.25 16.89
C ARG A 41 -11.40 8.15 15.93
N ARG A 42 -11.67 8.52 14.67
CA ARG A 42 -12.06 7.56 13.63
C ARG A 42 -10.80 6.93 13.04
N ILE A 43 -10.75 5.61 13.01
CA ILE A 43 -9.70 4.86 12.30
C ILE A 43 -9.88 5.10 10.79
N ILE A 44 -8.80 5.53 10.14
CA ILE A 44 -8.74 5.77 8.70
C ILE A 44 -8.10 4.56 8.01
N ALA A 45 -7.04 4.03 8.59
CA ALA A 45 -6.30 2.90 8.05
C ALA A 45 -5.70 2.08 9.20
N GLU A 46 -5.35 0.84 8.90
CA GLU A 46 -4.68 -0.10 9.79
C GLU A 46 -3.49 -0.67 9.02
N ILE A 47 -2.35 -0.77 9.71
CA ILE A 47 -1.11 -1.36 9.21
C ILE A 47 -0.94 -2.69 9.93
N ASP A 48 -0.80 -3.78 9.18
CA ASP A 48 -0.66 -5.11 9.76
C ASP A 48 0.65 -5.25 10.54
N VAL A 49 1.78 -4.83 9.94
CA VAL A 49 3.08 -4.75 10.61
C VAL A 49 3.80 -3.46 10.24
N LEU A 50 4.26 -2.74 11.26
CA LEU A 50 5.19 -1.61 11.16
C LEU A 50 6.52 -2.04 11.76
N ALA A 51 7.59 -1.88 10.99
CA ALA A 51 8.94 -2.25 11.36
C ALA A 51 9.84 -1.02 11.35
N VAL A 52 10.69 -0.86 12.35
CA VAL A 52 11.61 0.28 12.47
C VAL A 52 13.03 -0.22 12.63
N LYS A 53 13.92 0.33 11.82
CA LYS A 53 15.37 0.11 11.91
C LYS A 53 16.08 1.45 11.86
N LYS A 54 16.71 1.86 12.95
CA LYS A 54 17.29 3.18 13.14
C LYS A 54 16.25 4.28 12.85
N ASN A 55 16.38 4.96 11.72
CA ASN A 55 15.48 6.03 11.28
C ASN A 55 14.57 5.61 10.13
N ASN A 56 14.64 4.34 9.69
CA ASN A 56 13.83 3.85 8.59
C ASN A 56 12.57 3.17 9.10
N ILE A 57 11.44 3.48 8.48
CA ILE A 57 10.13 2.92 8.77
C ILE A 57 9.66 2.11 7.57
N ASP A 58 9.52 0.81 7.78
CA ASP A 58 9.00 -0.12 6.80
C ASP A 58 7.62 -0.59 7.22
N VAL A 59 6.71 -0.74 6.26
CA VAL A 59 5.35 -1.24 6.54
C VAL A 59 5.03 -2.45 5.69
N TYR A 60 4.35 -3.42 6.29
CA TYR A 60 3.94 -4.64 5.65
C TYR A 60 2.43 -4.76 5.70
N GLU A 61 1.85 -5.12 4.57
CA GLU A 61 0.46 -5.52 4.44
C GLU A 61 0.40 -7.04 4.26
N VAL A 62 -0.34 -7.73 5.10
CA VAL A 62 -0.48 -9.19 5.08
C VAL A 62 -1.84 -9.56 4.53
N LYS A 63 -1.88 -10.37 3.47
CA LYS A 63 -3.13 -10.99 3.02
C LYS A 63 -2.96 -12.50 3.02
N CYS A 64 -4.01 -13.22 3.42
CA CYS A 64 -3.98 -14.68 3.42
C CYS A 64 -3.69 -15.24 2.03
N SER A 65 -4.25 -14.66 0.96
CA SER A 65 -4.01 -15.11 -0.42
C SER A 65 -3.43 -13.98 -1.28
N ASN A 66 -3.03 -14.30 -2.52
CA ASN A 66 -2.46 -13.34 -3.47
C ASN A 66 -3.50 -12.29 -3.92
N ARG A 67 -3.72 -11.29 -3.07
CA ARG A 67 -4.64 -10.17 -3.28
C ARG A 67 -3.88 -8.87 -3.47
N LEU A 68 -2.82 -8.93 -4.29
CA LEU A 68 -1.88 -7.83 -4.53
C LEU A 68 -2.58 -6.48 -4.79
N THR A 69 -3.61 -6.45 -5.63
CA THR A 69 -4.36 -5.21 -5.91
C THR A 69 -4.99 -4.58 -4.67
N LYS A 70 -5.46 -5.40 -3.71
CA LYS A 70 -6.01 -4.89 -2.44
C LYS A 70 -4.90 -4.40 -1.51
N ALA A 71 -3.79 -5.12 -1.46
CA ALA A 71 -2.62 -4.70 -0.70
C ALA A 71 -2.09 -3.36 -1.21
N LYS A 72 -1.86 -3.23 -2.53
CA LYS A 72 -1.46 -1.97 -3.20
C LYS A 72 -2.39 -0.81 -2.85
N LYS A 73 -3.72 -1.00 -2.92
CA LYS A 73 -4.69 0.06 -2.55
C LYS A 73 -4.56 0.51 -1.08
N GLN A 74 -4.31 -0.43 -0.17
CA GLN A 74 -4.16 -0.14 1.26
C GLN A 74 -2.83 0.55 1.54
N LEU A 75 -1.73 0.02 1.00
CA LEU A 75 -0.39 0.60 1.11
C LEU A 75 -0.31 2.00 0.50
N LYS A 76 -0.93 2.24 -0.66
CA LYS A 76 -1.06 3.58 -1.25
C LYS A 76 -1.73 4.57 -0.30
N ARG A 77 -2.75 4.13 0.44
CA ARG A 77 -3.42 4.97 1.43
C ARG A 77 -2.52 5.23 2.64
N ILE A 78 -1.80 4.22 3.12
CA ILE A 78 -0.86 4.35 4.24
C ILE A 78 0.27 5.31 3.88
N LYS A 79 0.92 5.16 2.72
CA LYS A 79 2.00 6.05 2.26
C LYS A 79 1.57 7.51 2.19
N ARG A 80 0.34 7.78 1.72
CA ARG A 80 -0.24 9.14 1.74
C ARG A 80 -0.46 9.70 3.14
N LEU A 81 -0.80 8.86 4.11
CA LEU A 81 -1.02 9.27 5.51
C LEU A 81 0.28 9.36 6.31
N MET A 82 1.30 8.61 5.92
CA MET A 82 2.60 8.52 6.55
C MET A 82 3.71 8.67 5.48
N PRO A 83 4.00 9.90 5.05
CA PRO A 83 4.97 10.15 3.99
C PRO A 83 6.42 9.77 4.36
N HIS A 84 6.69 9.57 5.66
CA HIS A 84 8.00 9.15 6.18
C HIS A 84 8.19 7.62 6.20
N VAL A 85 7.26 6.84 5.66
CA VAL A 85 7.48 5.41 5.42
C VAL A 85 8.46 5.28 4.26
N ASP A 86 9.57 4.58 4.48
CA ASP A 86 10.60 4.36 3.48
C ASP A 86 10.14 3.29 2.50
N ASN A 87 9.92 2.07 2.99
CA ASN A 87 9.56 0.92 2.16
C ASN A 87 8.18 0.35 2.52
N ILE A 88 7.53 -0.23 1.50
CA ILE A 88 6.20 -0.83 1.61
C ILE A 88 6.26 -2.25 1.06
N PHE A 89 5.72 -3.19 1.80
CA PHE A 89 5.79 -4.60 1.44
C PHE A 89 4.42 -5.25 1.45
N PHE A 90 4.21 -6.20 0.54
CA PHE A 90 3.07 -7.10 0.56
C PHE A 90 3.53 -8.52 0.89
N PHE A 91 2.96 -9.12 1.94
CA PHE A 91 3.19 -10.51 2.29
C PHE A 91 1.95 -11.36 2.01
N CYS A 92 2.13 -12.40 1.20
CA CYS A 92 1.09 -13.38 0.87
C CYS A 92 1.23 -14.60 1.78
N GLY A 93 0.33 -14.75 2.75
CA GLY A 93 0.41 -15.80 3.77
C GLY A 93 0.34 -17.22 3.21
N ASP A 94 -0.54 -17.48 2.23
CA ASP A 94 -0.72 -18.82 1.64
C ASP A 94 0.53 -19.30 0.89
N SER A 95 1.29 -18.38 0.26
CA SER A 95 2.50 -18.73 -0.49
C SER A 95 3.80 -18.47 0.28
N GLY A 96 3.74 -17.71 1.37
CA GLY A 96 4.91 -17.23 2.10
C GLY A 96 5.78 -16.24 1.32
N LEU A 97 5.29 -15.70 0.19
CA LEU A 97 6.05 -14.77 -0.65
C LEU A 97 5.95 -13.34 -0.10
N LEU A 98 7.09 -12.65 -0.09
CA LEU A 98 7.22 -11.24 0.24
C LEU A 98 7.53 -10.45 -1.03
N TYR A 99 6.74 -9.41 -1.28
CA TYR A 99 6.91 -8.51 -2.41
C TYR A 99 7.32 -7.15 -1.88
N ASP A 100 8.46 -6.66 -2.36
CA ASP A 100 8.84 -5.25 -2.28
C ASP A 100 8.06 -4.49 -3.33
N LEU A 101 7.35 -3.43 -2.93
CA LEU A 101 6.53 -2.64 -3.84
C LEU A 101 7.13 -1.26 -3.96
N THR A 102 7.29 -0.80 -5.19
CA THR A 102 7.77 0.56 -5.45
C THR A 102 6.61 1.55 -5.53
N GLU A 103 6.92 2.84 -5.65
CA GLU A 103 5.88 3.85 -5.90
C GLU A 103 5.21 3.63 -7.27
N GLU A 104 5.95 3.17 -8.29
CA GLU A 104 5.37 2.81 -9.60
C GLU A 104 4.35 1.68 -9.47
N ASP A 105 4.59 0.72 -8.58
CA ASP A 105 3.65 -0.36 -8.30
C ASP A 105 2.32 0.12 -7.73
N LEU A 106 2.29 1.30 -7.09
CA LEU A 106 1.10 1.89 -6.50
C LEU A 106 0.31 2.77 -7.47
N GLU A 107 0.90 3.17 -8.59
CA GLU A 107 0.19 3.95 -9.60
C GLU A 107 -0.75 3.06 -10.43
N PRO A 108 -1.97 3.53 -10.75
CA PRO A 108 -2.81 2.81 -11.68
C PRO A 108 -2.06 2.76 -13.01
N SER A 109 -1.86 1.55 -13.55
CA SER A 109 -1.35 1.36 -14.91
C SER A 109 -2.09 2.33 -15.82
N GLN A 110 -1.36 3.27 -16.44
CA GLN A 110 -1.98 4.21 -17.36
C GLN A 110 -2.81 3.41 -18.36
N PRO A 111 -4.07 3.79 -18.65
CA PRO A 111 -4.78 3.17 -19.75
C PRO A 111 -3.90 3.31 -20.99
N PRO A 112 -3.79 2.27 -21.84
CA PRO A 112 -3.02 2.38 -23.08
C PRO A 112 -3.48 3.64 -23.80
N LEU A 113 -2.53 4.52 -24.12
CA LEU A 113 -2.80 5.69 -24.93
C LEU A 113 -3.47 5.19 -26.22
N LEU A 114 -4.79 5.42 -26.34
CA LEU A 114 -5.46 5.25 -27.61
C LEU A 114 -4.75 6.20 -28.56
N LEU A 115 -4.02 5.64 -29.53
CA LEU A 115 -3.52 6.36 -30.70
C LEU A 115 -4.73 7.02 -31.36
N VAL A 116 -4.96 8.29 -31.01
CA VAL A 116 -5.92 9.12 -31.73
C VAL A 116 -5.25 9.38 -33.07
N PRO A 117 -5.81 8.89 -34.20
CA PRO A 117 -5.26 9.28 -35.49
C PRO A 117 -5.37 10.80 -35.60
N SER A 118 -4.23 11.45 -35.83
CA SER A 118 -4.15 12.88 -36.10
C SER A 118 -5.07 13.21 -37.27
N SER A 119 -6.17 13.91 -36.97
CA SER A 119 -7.07 14.43 -38.00
C SER A 119 -6.28 15.30 -38.98
N PRO A 120 -6.42 15.11 -40.30
CA PRO A 120 -5.78 15.97 -41.28
C PRO A 120 -6.38 17.37 -41.21
N SER A 121 -5.51 18.37 -41.09
CA SER A 121 -5.85 19.78 -41.09
C SER A 121 -6.42 20.17 -42.46
N ILE A 122 -7.73 20.44 -42.54
CA ILE A 122 -8.31 21.05 -43.74
C ILE A 122 -7.90 22.53 -43.75
N GLN A 123 -6.95 22.89 -44.61
CA GLN A 123 -6.71 24.27 -45.01
C GLN A 123 -7.78 24.68 -46.01
N THR A 124 -8.69 25.57 -45.62
CA THR A 124 -9.54 26.30 -46.58
C THR A 124 -8.88 27.63 -46.91
N HIS A 125 -8.38 27.75 -48.14
CA HIS A 125 -8.00 29.03 -48.73
C HIS A 125 -9.24 29.85 -49.05
N LYS A 126 -9.27 31.11 -48.58
CA LYS A 126 -10.16 32.15 -49.10
C LYS A 126 -9.73 32.48 -50.54
N ILE A 127 -10.65 32.32 -51.49
CA ILE A 127 -10.58 32.99 -52.78
C ILE A 127 -11.57 34.17 -52.72
N ILE A 128 -11.10 35.28 -53.28
CA ILE A 128 -11.70 36.63 -53.33
C ILE A 128 -13.10 36.59 -53.92
#